data_AF-G1TSW1-F1
#
_entry.id   AF-G1TSW1-F1
#
_cell.length_a   1.000
_cell.length_b   1.000
_cell.length_c   1.000
_cell.angle_alpha   90.00
_cell.angle_beta   90.00
_cell.angle_gamma   90.00
#
_symmetry.space_group_name_H-M   'P 1'
#
loop_
_entity.id
_entity.type
_entity.pdbx_description
1 polymer ?
#
loop_
_entity_poly.entity_id
_entity_poly.type
_entity_poly.pdbx_seq_one_letter_code
_entity_poly.pdbx_strand_id
1 'polypeptide(L)' 'MITHLKQLKESYCQRQGVPMNSFRFLFEGQRIADNHTPNELGMEEEDVTEVYQEQTGGHSTV' A
#
# COMPACT_ATOMS: atom_id res chain seq x y z
N MET A 1 17.75 2.69 8.44
CA MET A 1 17.83 2.21 7.04
C MET A 1 16.84 3.02 6.22
N ILE A 2 17.22 3.55 5.05
CA ILE A 2 16.35 4.36 4.19
C ILE A 2 15.82 3.53 3.02
N THR A 3 14.93 2.59 3.31
CA THR A 3 14.29 1.79 2.25
C THR A 3 12.89 2.33 2.03
N HIS A 4 12.63 2.83 0.82
CA HIS A 4 11.30 3.30 0.45
C HIS A 4 10.33 2.12 0.30
N LEU A 5 9.11 2.29 0.79
CA LEU A 5 8.05 1.27 0.73
C LEU A 5 7.49 1.05 -0.68
N LYS A 6 7.90 1.85 -1.67
CA LYS A 6 7.58 1.62 -3.09
C LYS A 6 7.90 0.19 -3.55
N GLN A 7 9.08 -0.32 -3.22
CA GLN A 7 9.50 -1.66 -3.65
C GLN A 7 8.61 -2.77 -3.06
N LEU A 8 8.15 -2.58 -1.81
CA LEU A 8 7.20 -3.48 -1.17
C LEU A 8 5.86 -3.50 -1.93
N LYS A 9 5.33 -2.31 -2.26
CA LYS A 9 4.08 -2.17 -3.01
C LYS A 9 4.19 -2.81 -4.40
N GLU A 10 5.27 -2.54 -5.12
CA GLU A 10 5.54 -3.10 -6.44
C GLU A 10 5.65 -4.62 -6.40
N SER A 11 6.42 -5.19 -5.46
CA SER A 11 6.58 -6.64 -5.33
C SER A 11 5.26 -7.34 -5.03
N TYR A 12 4.43 -6.76 -4.17
CA TYR A 12 3.11 -7.32 -3.87
C TYR A 12 2.21 -7.30 -5.12
N CYS A 13 2.10 -6.15 -5.80
CA CYS A 13 1.26 -6.01 -6.99
C CYS A 13 1.72 -6.92 -8.14
N GLN A 14 3.04 -7.05 -8.33
CA GLN A 14 3.62 -7.95 -9.34
C GLN A 14 3.26 -9.42 -9.07
N ARG A 15 3.30 -9.86 -7.80
CA ARG A 15 2.88 -11.22 -7.42
C ARG A 15 1.38 -11.46 -7.66
N GLN A 16 0.56 -10.43 -7.52
CA GLN A 16 -0.88 -10.49 -7.81
C GLN A 16 -1.22 -10.33 -9.30
N GLY A 17 -0.26 -9.92 -10.14
CA GLY A 17 -0.46 -9.73 -11.58
C GLY A 17 -1.33 -8.52 -11.94
N VAL A 18 -1.41 -7.52 -11.06
CA VAL A 18 -2.22 -6.31 -11.26
C VAL A 18 -1.37 -5.04 -11.13
N PRO A 19 -1.79 -3.91 -11.74
CA PRO A 19 -1.02 -2.67 -11.64
C PRO A 19 -1.07 -2.06 -10.23
N MET A 20 -0.08 -1.25 -9.89
CA MET A 20 0.09 -0.71 -8.53
C MET A 20 -1.06 0.19 -8.07
N ASN A 21 -1.80 0.79 -9.01
CA ASN A 21 -3.00 1.58 -8.74
C ASN A 21 -4.25 0.74 -8.47
N SER A 22 -4.18 -0.59 -8.59
CA SER A 22 -5.29 -1.49 -8.25
C SER A 22 -5.46 -1.70 -6.74
N PHE A 23 -4.51 -1.27 -5.92
CA PHE A 23 -4.56 -1.43 -4.47
C PHE A 23 -4.23 -0.15 -3.72
N ARG A 24 -4.84 0.01 -2.54
CA ARG A 24 -4.41 0.94 -1.49
C ARG A 24 -3.74 0.15 -0.37
N PHE A 25 -2.57 0.65 0.04
CA PHE A 25 -1.79 0.12 1.16
C PHE A 25 -1.93 1.07 2.34
N LEU A 26 -2.33 0.54 3.49
CA LEU A 26 -2.55 1.28 4.71
C LEU A 26 -1.68 0.71 5.83
N PHE A 27 -1.15 1.59 6.67
CA PHE A 27 -0.54 1.24 7.95
C PHE A 27 -1.26 2.03 9.03
N GLU A 28 -1.81 1.35 10.03
CA GLU A 28 -2.66 1.95 11.07
C GLU A 28 -3.76 2.87 10.50
N GLY A 29 -4.38 2.46 9.38
CA GLY A 29 -5.40 3.24 8.68
C GLY A 29 -4.88 4.42 7.84
N GLN A 30 -3.58 4.75 7.91
CA GLN A 30 -2.97 5.81 7.10
C GLN A 30 -2.42 5.27 5.77
N ARG A 31 -2.65 5.99 4.66
CA ARG A 31 -2.15 5.59 3.35
C ARG A 31 -0.62 5.71 3.24
N ILE A 32 -0.01 4.65 2.75
CA ILE A 32 1.44 4.59 2.52
C ILE A 32 1.78 5.20 1.15
N ALA A 33 2.52 6.31 1.18
CA ALA A 33 3.09 6.93 -0.02
C ALA A 33 4.36 6.19 -0.47
N ASP A 34 4.71 6.33 -1.75
CA ASP A 34 5.85 5.61 -2.35
C ASP A 34 7.20 6.03 -1.77
N ASN A 35 7.30 7.27 -1.29
CA ASN A 35 8.50 7.83 -0.67
C ASN A 35 8.57 7.59 0.85
N HIS A 36 7.53 7.05 1.47
CA HIS A 36 7.59 6.72 2.90
C HIS A 36 8.58 5.59 3.15
N THR A 37 9.24 5.65 4.29
CA THR A 37 10.09 4.60 4.83
C THR A 37 9.43 3.97 6.06
N PRO A 38 9.78 2.72 6.43
CA PRO A 38 9.30 2.08 7.66
C PRO A 38 9.56 2.95 8.90
N ASN A 39 10.74 3.57 8.98
CA ASN A 39 11.15 4.38 10.13
C ASN A 39 10.29 5.65 10.28
N GLU A 40 9.92 6.31 9.18
CA GLU A 40 9.04 7.49 9.22
C GLU A 40 7.61 7.16 9.66
N LEU A 41 7.17 5.93 9.37
CA LEU A 41 5.87 5.43 9.79
C LEU A 41 5.90 4.77 11.17
N GLY A 42 7.07 4.67 11.82
CA GLY A 42 7.20 4.00 13.11
C GLY A 42 6.95 2.49 13.04
N MET A 43 7.15 1.88 11.87
CA MET A 43 6.96 0.43 11.69
C MET A 43 8.05 -0.35 12.44
N GLU A 44 7.62 -1.38 13.15
CA GLU A 44 8.45 -2.36 13.81
C GLU A 44 8.52 -3.68 13.02
N GLU A 45 9.37 -4.61 13.46
CA GLU A 45 9.35 -5.96 12.91
C GLU A 45 8.00 -6.64 13.24
N GLU A 46 7.52 -7.47 12.31
CA GLU A 46 6.24 -8.18 12.43
C GLU A 46 4.96 -7.33 12.29
N ASP A 47 5.10 -6.02 12.08
CA ASP A 47 3.97 -5.14 11.77
C ASP A 47 3.27 -5.52 10.46
N VAL A 48 1.95 -5.28 10.43
CA VAL A 48 1.07 -5.66 9.33
C VAL A 48 0.63 -4.45 8.54
N THR A 49 0.81 -4.51 7.22
CA THR A 49 0.22 -3.55 6.29
C THR A 49 -1.12 -4.09 5.78
N GLU A 50 -2.16 -3.27 5.83
CA GLU A 50 -3.47 -3.62 5.27
C GLU A 50 -3.49 -3.27 3.77
N VAL A 51 -4.04 -4.18 2.96
CA VAL A 51 -4.14 -4.00 1.51
C VAL A 51 -5.58 -4.18 1.07
N TYR A 52 -6.13 -3.18 0.40
CA TYR A 52 -7.49 -3.20 -0.13
C TYR A 52 -7.49 -2.89 -1.62
N GLN A 53 -8.44 -3.43 -2.38
CA GLN A 53 -8.64 -3.03 -3.78
C GLN A 53 -9.01 -1.54 -3.85
N GLU A 54 -8.31 -0.81 -4.72
CA GLU A 54 -8.61 0.59 -5.02
C GLU A 54 -9.93 0.65 -5.78
N GLN A 55 -10.92 1.32 -5.20
CA GLN A 55 -12.22 1.48 -5.85
C GLN A 55 -12.16 2.68 -6.79
N THR A 56 -11.91 2.43 -8.07
CA THR A 56 -11.86 3.46 -9.12
C THR A 56 -13.20 3.68 -9.83
N GLY A 57 -14.25 2.93 -9.44
CA GLY A 57 -15.59 2.99 -10.05
C GLY A 57 -16.71 2.62 -9.08
N GLY A 58 -17.94 3.01 -9.42
CA GLY A 58 -19.13 2.80 -8.61
C GLY A 58 -20.01 4.03 -8.58
N HIS A 59 -20.56 4.44 -9.73
CA HIS A 59 -21.71 5.33 -9.74
C HIS A 59 -22.89 4.47 -9.27
N SER A 60 -23.23 4.53 -7.99
CA SER A 60 -24.51 4.01 -7.53
C SER A 60 -25.58 4.94 -8.09
N THR A 61 -26.07 4.65 -9.29
CA THR A 61 -27.35 5.20 -9.75
C THR A 61 -28.44 4.49 -8.96
N VAL A 62 -28.74 5.01 -7.76
CA VAL A 62 -30.04 4.83 -7.14
C VAL A 62 -31.05 5.77 -7.79
#